data_AF-A0A382P6C5-F1
#
_entry.id   AF-A0A382P6C5-F1
#
_cell.length_a   1.000
_cell.length_b   1.000
_cell.length_c   1.000
_cell.angle_alpha   90.00
_cell.angle_beta   90.00
_cell.angle_gamma   90.00
#
_symmetry.space_group_name_H-M   'P 1'
#
loop_
_entity.id
_entity.type
_entity.pdbx_description
1 polymer ?
#
loop_
_entity_poly.entity_id
_entity_poly.type
_entity_poly.pdbx_seq_one_letter_code
_entity_poly.pdbx_strand_id
1 'polypeptide(L)'
;LKTLEEPPERTVFFLVSTESERLMDTIRSRCLRLTFAGDGQRKFDAVELDWLSEFAAMAAEGKKDLFGRYRLLGILVERLGVVNKEIEAEVEGTSRLNDHDEVPPELRQQWEDENKAAVMAEYRYRRAGFLAALQGWLRDVWLHSSGISDDRALFPDLLSEAQTVATRLSAREAEENLRVMEQTQRTLHTNVSELLALETGLLKLKL
;
A
#
# COMPACT_ATOMS: atom_id res chain seq x y z
N LEU A 1 -3.25 -2.31 27.53
CA LEU A 1 -2.08 -1.67 28.19
C LEU A 1 -1.77 -2.30 29.54
N LYS A 2 -2.68 -2.27 30.53
CA LYS A 2 -2.45 -2.93 31.83
C LYS A 2 -2.05 -4.41 31.70
N THR A 3 -2.71 -5.17 30.82
CA THR A 3 -2.39 -6.57 30.56
C THR A 3 -1.00 -6.81 29.93
N LEU A 4 -0.43 -5.82 29.22
CA LEU A 4 0.95 -5.93 28.70
C LEU A 4 1.99 -5.65 29.79
N GLU A 5 1.63 -4.84 30.78
CA GLU A 5 2.49 -4.49 31.92
C GLU A 5 2.48 -5.58 32.99
N GLU A 6 1.31 -6.17 33.22
CA GLU A 6 1.06 -7.24 34.17
C GLU A 6 0.45 -8.44 33.41
N PRO A 7 1.27 -9.19 32.64
CA PRO A 7 0.77 -10.35 31.92
C PRO A 7 0.34 -11.45 32.91
N PRO A 8 -0.76 -12.17 32.63
CA PRO A 8 -1.11 -13.35 33.42
C PRO A 8 0.01 -14.39 33.42
N GLU A 9 0.07 -15.23 34.45
CA GLU A 9 1.09 -16.27 34.53
C GLU A 9 1.11 -17.14 33.26
N ARG A 10 2.30 -17.54 32.83
CA ARG A 10 2.54 -18.40 31.66
C ARG A 10 1.99 -17.85 30.35
N THR A 11 1.86 -16.54 30.21
CA THR A 11 1.43 -15.88 28.97
C THR A 11 2.62 -15.21 28.27
N VAL A 12 2.73 -15.39 26.95
CA VAL A 12 3.70 -14.68 26.11
C VAL A 12 2.92 -13.92 25.03
N PHE A 13 3.14 -12.62 24.93
CA PHE A 13 2.55 -11.79 23.89
C PHE A 13 3.50 -11.66 22.71
N PHE A 14 2.98 -11.92 21.51
CA PHE A 14 3.65 -11.60 20.25
C PHE A 14 2.91 -10.45 19.57
N LEU A 15 3.62 -9.35 19.34
CA LEU A 15 3.13 -8.18 18.62
C LEU A 15 3.97 -8.04 17.36
N VAL A 16 3.32 -8.11 16.20
CA VAL A 16 3.98 -7.98 14.90
C VAL A 16 3.53 -6.68 14.26
N SER A 17 4.48 -5.88 13.79
CA SER A 17 4.21 -4.60 13.11
C SER A 17 5.28 -4.34 12.06
N THR A 18 4.87 -3.82 10.91
CA THR A 18 5.76 -3.32 9.86
C THR A 18 6.22 -1.88 10.10
N GLU A 19 5.58 -1.15 11.02
CA GLU A 19 5.81 0.27 11.29
C GLU A 19 5.79 0.55 12.81
N SER A 20 6.84 0.12 13.51
CA SER A 20 6.89 0.12 14.99
C SER A 20 6.76 1.51 15.62
N GLU A 21 7.20 2.57 14.91
CA GLU A 21 7.10 3.96 15.31
C GLU A 21 5.66 4.50 15.36
N ARG A 22 4.70 3.80 14.75
CA ARG A 22 3.28 4.16 14.82
C ARG A 22 2.57 3.60 16.03
N LEU A 23 3.19 2.65 16.73
CA LEU A 23 2.65 2.15 18.00
C LEU A 23 2.81 3.22 19.07
N MET A 24 1.83 3.31 19.97
CA MET A 24 1.92 4.21 21.12
C MET A 24 3.20 3.92 21.90
N ASP A 25 3.89 4.97 22.35
CA ASP A 25 5.11 4.84 23.14
C ASP A 25 4.92 3.96 24.38
N THR A 26 3.72 3.96 24.95
CA THR A 26 3.35 3.12 26.10
C THR A 26 3.31 1.63 25.79
N ILE A 27 2.99 1.24 24.54
CA ILE A 27 3.09 -0.15 24.08
C ILE A 27 4.56 -0.48 23.81
N ARG A 28 5.25 0.41 23.08
CA ARG A 28 6.66 0.21 22.68
C ARG A 28 7.58 0.03 23.89
N SER A 29 7.38 0.79 24.97
CA SER A 29 8.21 0.70 26.18
C SER A 29 8.02 -0.57 27.00
N ARG A 30 6.93 -1.31 26.77
CA ARG A 30 6.57 -2.54 27.48
C ARG A 30 6.85 -3.81 26.66
N CYS A 31 7.36 -3.67 25.44
CA CYS A 31 7.65 -4.78 24.54
C CYS A 31 9.16 -4.92 24.30
N LEU A 32 9.66 -6.14 24.29
CA LEU A 32 10.99 -6.42 23.74
C LEU A 32 10.92 -6.30 22.21
N ARG A 33 11.70 -5.40 21.62
CA ARG A 33 11.74 -5.22 20.16
C ARG A 33 12.74 -6.17 19.53
N LEU A 34 12.24 -7.07 18.68
CA LEU A 34 13.04 -7.88 17.77
C LEU A 34 12.85 -7.35 16.34
N THR A 35 13.93 -6.91 15.71
CA THR A 35 13.90 -6.38 14.34
C THR A 35 14.29 -7.47 13.35
N PHE A 36 13.37 -7.82 12.45
CA PHE A 36 13.64 -8.69 11.32
C PHE A 36 14.10 -7.83 10.15
N ALA A 37 15.41 -7.63 10.02
CA ALA A 37 15.98 -6.86 8.92
C ALA A 37 15.98 -7.69 7.62
N GLY A 38 15.36 -7.14 6.57
CA GLY A 38 15.57 -7.60 5.19
C GLY A 38 16.82 -6.98 4.56
N ASP A 39 17.00 -7.20 3.26
CA ASP A 39 18.04 -6.53 2.44
C ASP A 39 17.77 -5.02 2.22
N GLY A 40 16.70 -4.49 2.84
CA GLY A 40 16.28 -3.10 2.73
C GLY A 40 15.59 -2.78 1.40
N GLN A 41 15.47 -3.75 0.49
CA GLN A 41 14.77 -3.57 -0.77
C GLN A 41 13.37 -4.15 -0.67
N ARG A 42 12.37 -3.29 -0.86
CA ARG A 42 11.00 -3.78 -1.08
C ARG A 42 11.00 -4.57 -2.39
N LYS A 43 10.61 -5.84 -2.31
CA LYS A 43 10.31 -6.65 -3.48
C LYS A 43 8.87 -6.38 -3.86
N PHE A 44 8.66 -6.11 -5.14
CA PHE A 44 7.32 -6.01 -5.73
C PHE A 44 6.95 -7.35 -6.32
N ASP A 45 5.73 -7.81 -6.07
CA ASP A 45 5.23 -9.04 -6.68
C ASP A 45 4.79 -8.82 -8.13
N ALA A 46 4.47 -9.91 -8.83
CA ALA A 46 4.06 -9.84 -10.23
C ALA A 46 2.76 -9.03 -10.41
N VAL A 47 1.84 -9.07 -9.44
CA VAL A 47 0.55 -8.36 -9.52
C VAL A 47 0.75 -6.85 -9.42
N GLU A 48 1.61 -6.40 -8.50
CA GLU A 48 2.02 -5.01 -8.35
C GLU A 48 2.72 -4.51 -9.63
N LEU A 49 3.63 -5.31 -10.19
CA LEU A 49 4.41 -4.95 -11.37
C LEU A 49 3.57 -4.92 -12.65
N ASP A 50 2.67 -5.89 -12.86
CA ASP A 50 1.77 -5.94 -14.01
C ASP A 50 0.84 -4.71 -14.03
N TRP A 51 0.25 -4.39 -12.88
CA TRP A 51 -0.56 -3.18 -12.73
C TRP A 51 0.26 -1.91 -12.97
N LEU A 52 1.49 -1.83 -12.42
CA LEU A 52 2.36 -0.68 -12.59
C LEU A 52 2.74 -0.48 -14.06
N SER A 53 3.00 -1.57 -14.79
CA SER A 53 3.29 -1.52 -16.22
C SER A 53 2.12 -0.95 -17.03
N GLU A 54 0.88 -1.36 -16.73
CA GLU A 54 -0.32 -0.81 -17.36
C GLU A 54 -0.49 0.68 -17.04
N PHE A 55 -0.30 1.05 -15.76
CA PHE A 55 -0.36 2.44 -15.31
C PHE A 55 0.67 3.30 -16.03
N ALA A 56 1.93 2.85 -16.09
CA ALA A 56 3.04 3.56 -16.69
C ALA A 56 2.83 3.77 -18.20
N ALA A 57 2.38 2.73 -18.91
CA ALA A 57 2.05 2.82 -20.33
C ALA A 57 0.96 3.87 -20.59
N MET A 58 -0.12 3.82 -19.80
CA MET A 58 -1.23 4.77 -19.93
C MET A 58 -0.82 6.22 -19.61
N ALA A 59 0.04 6.41 -18.60
CA ALA A 59 0.60 7.71 -18.28
C ALA A 59 1.51 8.21 -19.42
N ALA A 60 2.34 7.33 -19.99
CA ALA A 60 3.21 7.64 -21.13
C ALA A 60 2.43 7.96 -22.41
N GLU A 61 1.25 7.39 -22.65
CA GLU A 61 0.40 7.74 -23.80
C GLU A 61 -0.10 9.20 -23.77
N GLY A 62 -0.24 9.79 -22.57
CA GLY A 62 -0.25 11.25 -22.42
C GLY A 62 -1.47 12.00 -22.96
N LYS A 63 -2.69 11.60 -22.58
CA LYS A 63 -3.83 12.52 -22.64
C LYS A 63 -3.83 13.37 -21.36
N LYS A 64 -3.30 14.60 -21.44
CA LYS A 64 -3.28 15.58 -20.33
C LYS A 64 -4.68 16.11 -19.94
N ASP A 65 -5.73 15.45 -20.40
CA ASP A 65 -7.11 15.81 -20.07
C ASP A 65 -7.54 15.18 -18.73
N LEU A 66 -8.65 15.70 -18.19
CA LEU A 66 -9.22 15.21 -16.95
C LEU A 66 -9.61 13.72 -17.04
N PHE A 67 -10.06 13.28 -18.21
CA PHE A 67 -10.45 11.89 -18.46
C PHE A 67 -9.29 10.92 -18.36
N GLY A 68 -8.09 11.28 -18.83
CA GLY A 68 -6.88 10.49 -18.67
C GLY A 68 -6.54 10.24 -17.20
N ARG A 69 -6.68 11.28 -16.34
CA ARG A 69 -6.44 11.15 -14.90
C ARG A 69 -7.46 10.26 -14.21
N TYR A 70 -8.74 10.39 -14.56
CA TYR A 70 -9.78 9.50 -14.03
C TYR A 70 -9.62 8.06 -14.51
N ARG A 71 -9.05 7.83 -15.70
CA ARG A 71 -8.73 6.48 -16.18
C ARG A 71 -7.62 5.84 -15.35
N LEU A 72 -6.54 6.58 -15.06
CA LEU A 72 -5.45 6.13 -14.18
C LEU A 72 -5.95 5.84 -12.76
N LEU A 73 -6.85 6.67 -12.22
CA LEU A 73 -7.52 6.39 -10.95
C LEU A 73 -8.41 5.14 -11.05
N GLY A 74 -9.14 4.99 -12.16
CA GLY A 74 -10.04 3.87 -12.41
C GLY A 74 -9.33 2.53 -12.35
N ILE A 75 -8.20 2.37 -13.05
CA ILE A 75 -7.44 1.11 -13.03
C ILE A 75 -6.89 0.78 -11.63
N LEU A 76 -6.51 1.78 -10.83
CA LEU A 76 -6.10 1.56 -9.44
C LEU A 76 -7.28 1.09 -8.58
N VAL A 77 -8.41 1.81 -8.64
CA VAL A 77 -9.60 1.50 -7.83
C VAL A 77 -10.17 0.12 -8.21
N GLU A 78 -10.19 -0.21 -9.51
CA GLU A 78 -10.60 -1.52 -10.00
C GLU A 78 -9.67 -2.62 -9.47
N ARG A 79 -8.35 -2.46 -9.59
CA ARG A 79 -7.38 -3.44 -9.06
C ARG A 79 -7.53 -3.61 -7.55
N LEU A 80 -7.69 -2.53 -6.79
CA LEU A 80 -7.92 -2.60 -5.34
C LEU A 80 -9.23 -3.33 -5.00
N GLY A 81 -10.29 -3.14 -5.79
CA GLY A 81 -11.55 -3.87 -5.63
C GLY A 81 -11.40 -5.38 -5.88
N VAL A 82 -10.60 -5.77 -6.88
CA VAL A 82 -10.25 -7.18 -7.12
C VAL A 82 -9.45 -7.74 -5.95
N VAL A 83 -8.43 -7.03 -5.49
CA VAL A 83 -7.59 -7.44 -4.35
C VAL A 83 -8.40 -7.61 -3.07
N ASN A 84 -9.36 -6.72 -2.79
CA ASN A 84 -10.22 -6.86 -1.62
C ASN A 84 -11.04 -8.16 -1.67
N LYS A 85 -11.58 -8.52 -2.84
CA LYS A 85 -12.34 -9.78 -3.02
C LYS A 85 -11.45 -11.02 -2.90
N GLU A 86 -10.23 -10.96 -3.43
CA GLU A 86 -9.23 -12.03 -3.28
C GLU A 86 -8.93 -12.27 -1.79
N ILE A 87 -8.68 -11.20 -1.03
CA ILE A 87 -8.42 -11.28 0.42
C ILE A 87 -9.64 -11.82 1.18
N GLU A 88 -10.86 -11.35 0.86
CA GLU A 88 -12.08 -11.86 1.47
C GLU A 88 -12.20 -13.37 1.27
N ALA A 89 -11.96 -13.87 0.06
CA ALA A 89 -11.98 -15.29 -0.25
C ALA A 89 -10.85 -16.09 0.44
N GLU A 90 -9.65 -15.53 0.55
CA GLU A 90 -8.51 -16.15 1.25
C GLU A 90 -8.80 -16.32 2.76
N VAL A 91 -9.32 -15.26 3.40
CA VAL A 91 -9.67 -15.27 4.82
C VAL A 91 -10.88 -16.17 5.08
N GLU A 92 -11.91 -16.11 4.22
CA GLU A 92 -13.06 -17.02 4.31
C GLU A 92 -12.64 -18.48 4.14
N GLY A 93 -11.77 -18.79 3.18
CA GLY A 93 -11.29 -20.16 2.94
C GLY A 93 -10.46 -20.76 4.08
N THR A 94 -9.85 -19.92 4.91
CA THR A 94 -9.08 -20.33 6.10
C THR A 94 -9.81 -20.07 7.42
N SER A 95 -11.08 -19.67 7.34
CA SER A 95 -11.91 -19.35 8.49
C SER A 95 -12.19 -20.59 9.33
N ARG A 96 -12.01 -20.45 10.65
CA ARG A 96 -12.37 -21.48 11.64
C ARG A 96 -13.86 -21.81 11.64
N LEU A 97 -14.70 -20.92 11.11
CA LEU A 97 -16.14 -21.18 10.97
C LEU A 97 -16.43 -22.33 10.00
N ASN A 98 -15.53 -22.63 9.06
CA ASN A 98 -15.72 -23.73 8.11
C ASN A 98 -15.50 -25.11 8.74
N ASP A 99 -14.77 -25.17 9.86
CA ASP A 99 -14.40 -26.42 10.53
C ASP A 99 -15.45 -26.88 11.57
N HIS A 100 -16.51 -26.08 11.80
CA HIS A 100 -17.45 -26.29 12.89
C HIS A 100 -18.91 -26.06 12.46
N ASP A 101 -19.72 -27.13 12.47
CA ASP A 101 -21.15 -27.09 12.12
C ASP A 101 -21.98 -26.27 13.13
N GLU A 102 -21.67 -26.38 14.43
CA GLU A 102 -22.34 -25.65 15.50
C GLU A 102 -21.35 -24.84 16.34
N VAL A 103 -21.40 -23.52 16.18
CA VAL A 103 -20.60 -22.57 16.96
C VAL A 103 -21.54 -21.76 17.86
N PRO A 104 -21.24 -21.64 19.17
CA PRO A 104 -21.96 -20.75 20.06
C PRO A 104 -22.04 -19.32 19.49
N PRO A 105 -23.16 -18.59 19.65
CA PRO A 105 -23.35 -17.27 19.02
C PRO A 105 -22.23 -16.27 19.34
N GLU A 106 -21.77 -16.23 20.59
CA GLU A 106 -20.70 -15.34 21.05
C GLU A 106 -19.36 -15.65 20.37
N LEU A 107 -19.02 -16.95 20.24
CA LEU A 107 -17.78 -17.39 19.61
C LEU A 107 -17.81 -17.19 18.09
N ARG A 108 -18.98 -17.36 17.47
CA ARG A 108 -19.18 -17.05 16.04
C ARG A 108 -18.92 -15.56 15.78
N GLN A 109 -19.55 -14.68 16.55
CA GLN A 109 -19.35 -13.24 16.43
C GLN A 109 -17.88 -12.85 16.61
N GLN A 110 -17.20 -13.46 17.58
CA GLN A 110 -15.77 -13.22 17.80
C GLN A 110 -14.93 -13.59 16.56
N TRP A 111 -15.14 -14.76 15.97
CA TRP A 111 -14.39 -15.17 14.77
C TRP A 111 -14.73 -14.33 13.54
N GLU A 112 -15.99 -13.90 13.40
CA GLU A 112 -16.37 -12.94 12.35
C GLU A 112 -15.64 -11.61 12.50
N ASP A 113 -15.52 -11.09 13.72
CA ASP A 113 -14.77 -9.87 14.01
C ASP A 113 -13.26 -10.05 13.76
N GLU A 114 -12.69 -11.19 14.13
CA GLU A 114 -11.29 -11.56 13.85
C GLU A 114 -11.03 -11.64 12.34
N ASN A 115 -11.90 -12.31 11.58
CA ASN A 115 -11.80 -12.41 10.12
C ASN A 115 -11.91 -11.04 9.47
N LYS A 116 -12.88 -10.21 9.89
CA LYS A 116 -13.03 -8.84 9.39
C LYS A 116 -11.79 -8.00 9.67
N ALA A 117 -11.20 -8.13 10.86
CA ALA A 117 -9.95 -7.46 11.20
C ALA A 117 -8.78 -7.93 10.33
N ALA A 118 -8.70 -9.23 10.04
CA ALA A 118 -7.68 -9.82 9.16
C ALA A 118 -7.83 -9.29 7.72
N VAL A 119 -9.04 -9.30 7.16
CA VAL A 119 -9.32 -8.73 5.82
C VAL A 119 -8.88 -7.27 5.75
N MET A 120 -9.29 -6.44 6.72
CA MET A 120 -8.92 -5.02 6.74
C MET A 120 -7.41 -4.80 6.90
N ALA A 121 -6.72 -5.63 7.69
CA ALA A 121 -5.28 -5.52 7.87
C ALA A 121 -4.53 -5.88 6.59
N GLU A 122 -4.89 -7.00 5.97
CA GLU A 122 -4.28 -7.47 4.73
C GLU A 122 -4.56 -6.52 3.56
N TYR A 123 -5.78 -6.00 3.46
CA TYR A 123 -6.13 -5.02 2.43
C TYR A 123 -5.29 -3.76 2.52
N ARG A 124 -5.11 -3.21 3.73
CA ARG A 124 -4.24 -2.03 3.95
C ARG A 124 -2.80 -2.32 3.58
N TYR A 125 -2.30 -3.53 3.85
CA TYR A 125 -0.96 -3.96 3.47
C TYR A 125 -0.79 -4.04 1.96
N ARG A 126 -1.66 -4.76 1.24
CA ARG A 126 -1.59 -4.88 -0.22
C ARG A 126 -1.78 -3.54 -0.92
N ARG A 127 -2.74 -2.72 -0.48
CA ARG A 127 -2.93 -1.34 -0.99
C ARG A 127 -1.67 -0.49 -0.86
N ALA A 128 -1.00 -0.54 0.29
CA ALA A 128 0.25 0.20 0.50
C ALA A 128 1.33 -0.25 -0.49
N GLY A 129 1.29 -1.50 -0.94
CA GLY A 129 2.17 -2.03 -1.97
C GLY A 129 2.01 -1.40 -3.34
N PHE A 130 0.78 -1.32 -3.87
CA PHE A 130 0.51 -0.61 -5.12
C PHE A 130 0.95 0.86 -5.07
N LEU A 131 0.70 1.55 -3.95
CA LEU A 131 1.12 2.94 -3.78
C LEU A 131 2.64 3.09 -3.66
N ALA A 132 3.32 2.14 -3.03
CA ALA A 132 4.78 2.10 -2.99
C ALA A 132 5.39 1.84 -4.37
N ALA A 133 4.77 0.96 -5.18
CA ALA A 133 5.19 0.69 -6.54
C ALA A 133 5.06 1.95 -7.41
N LEU A 134 3.91 2.62 -7.33
CA LEU A 134 3.68 3.89 -8.00
C LEU A 134 4.67 4.98 -7.54
N GLN A 135 4.91 5.12 -6.24
CA GLN A 135 5.90 6.08 -5.72
C GLN A 135 7.32 5.76 -6.22
N GLY A 136 7.67 4.47 -6.29
CA GLY A 136 8.94 4.01 -6.84
C GLY A 136 9.11 4.39 -8.32
N TRP A 137 8.06 4.28 -9.12
CA TRP A 137 8.11 4.66 -10.53
C TRP A 137 8.12 6.18 -10.71
N LEU A 138 7.37 6.93 -9.88
CA LEU A 138 7.46 8.39 -9.82
C LEU A 138 8.88 8.86 -9.44
N ARG A 139 9.62 8.09 -8.63
CA ARG A 139 11.03 8.36 -8.32
C ARG A 139 11.88 8.20 -9.58
N ASP A 140 11.64 7.17 -10.39
CA ASP A 140 12.38 6.96 -11.63
C ASP A 140 12.08 8.07 -12.66
N VAL A 141 10.82 8.51 -12.76
CA VAL A 141 10.44 9.72 -13.52
C VAL A 141 11.23 10.94 -13.02
N TRP A 142 11.32 11.14 -11.70
CA TRP A 142 12.08 12.24 -11.10
C TRP A 142 13.59 12.14 -11.40
N LEU A 143 14.18 10.94 -11.33
CA LEU A 143 15.60 10.70 -11.67
C LEU A 143 15.89 11.17 -13.09
N HIS A 144 15.06 10.78 -14.06
CA HIS A 144 15.24 11.20 -15.46
C HIS A 144 15.02 12.71 -15.66
N SER A 145 13.99 13.29 -15.03
CA SER A 145 13.76 14.74 -15.10
C SER A 145 14.90 15.57 -14.49
N SER A 146 15.71 14.95 -13.64
CA SER A 146 16.89 15.54 -12.99
C SER A 146 18.20 15.25 -13.75
N GLY A 147 18.15 14.52 -14.86
CA GLY A 147 19.34 14.14 -15.65
C GLY A 147 20.26 13.13 -14.97
N ILE A 148 19.74 12.36 -13.99
CA ILE A 148 20.51 11.29 -13.32
C ILE A 148 20.51 10.03 -14.21
N SER A 149 21.59 9.27 -14.15
CA SER A 149 21.77 8.05 -14.96
C SER A 149 20.74 6.95 -14.63
N ASP A 150 20.39 6.20 -15.66
CA ASP A 150 19.43 5.08 -15.63
C ASP A 150 19.88 3.91 -14.74
N ASP A 151 21.16 3.84 -14.37
CA ASP A 151 21.74 2.79 -13.50
C ASP A 151 21.12 2.74 -12.10
N ARG A 152 20.41 3.81 -11.70
CA ARG A 152 19.74 3.93 -10.40
C ARG A 152 18.22 3.74 -10.45
N ALA A 153 17.67 3.42 -11.62
CA ALA A 153 16.24 3.17 -11.77
C ALA A 153 15.83 1.94 -10.96
N LEU A 154 14.69 2.04 -10.30
CA LEU A 154 14.08 0.95 -9.54
C LEU A 154 13.38 -0.05 -10.47
N PHE A 155 12.82 0.44 -11.58
CA PHE A 155 12.11 -0.36 -12.58
C PHE A 155 12.76 -0.23 -13.96
N PRO A 156 13.87 -0.96 -14.22
CA PRO A 156 14.56 -0.93 -15.52
C PRO A 156 13.65 -1.24 -16.71
N ASP A 157 12.66 -2.13 -16.52
CA ASP A 157 11.73 -2.53 -17.59
C ASP A 157 10.71 -1.43 -17.95
N LEU A 158 10.56 -0.40 -17.12
CA LEU A 158 9.63 0.73 -17.32
C LEU A 158 10.34 2.06 -17.60
N LEU A 159 11.62 2.01 -17.98
CA LEU A 159 12.44 3.19 -18.26
C LEU A 159 11.87 4.03 -19.41
N SER A 160 11.38 3.40 -20.47
CA SER A 160 10.83 4.08 -21.64
C SER A 160 9.64 4.97 -21.27
N GLU A 161 8.73 4.44 -20.48
CA GLU A 161 7.54 5.12 -19.97
C GLU A 161 7.95 6.24 -19.00
N ALA A 162 8.88 5.95 -18.08
CA ALA A 162 9.37 6.92 -17.11
C ALA A 162 10.06 8.12 -17.80
N GLN A 163 10.91 7.87 -18.79
CA GLN A 163 11.57 8.89 -19.60
C GLN A 163 10.55 9.71 -20.39
N THR A 164 9.57 9.06 -21.02
CA THR A 164 8.50 9.73 -21.78
C THR A 164 7.74 10.73 -20.91
N VAL A 165 7.36 10.33 -19.70
CA VAL A 165 6.70 11.22 -18.74
C VAL A 165 7.65 12.32 -18.26
N ALA A 166 8.92 11.98 -17.97
CA ALA A 166 9.92 12.94 -17.51
C ALA A 166 10.15 14.09 -18.51
N THR A 167 10.10 13.85 -19.82
CA THR A 167 10.22 14.93 -20.84
C THR A 167 9.16 16.03 -20.72
N ARG A 168 8.03 15.74 -20.06
CA ARG A 168 6.89 16.66 -19.91
C ARG A 168 6.93 17.46 -18.62
N LEU A 169 7.89 17.18 -17.74
CA LEU A 169 7.95 17.68 -16.37
C LEU A 169 9.30 18.37 -16.12
N SER A 170 9.27 19.44 -15.34
CA SER A 170 10.48 19.90 -14.67
C SER A 170 10.84 19.00 -13.49
N ALA A 171 12.11 18.95 -13.09
CA ALA A 171 12.56 18.21 -11.90
C ALA A 171 11.77 18.56 -10.64
N ARG A 172 11.41 19.84 -10.47
CA ARG A 172 10.58 20.33 -9.35
C ARG A 172 9.16 19.77 -9.41
N GLU A 173 8.58 19.59 -10.59
CA GLU A 173 7.24 19.02 -10.74
C GLU A 173 7.22 17.53 -10.49
N ALA A 174 8.25 16.81 -10.92
CA ALA A 174 8.41 15.39 -10.61
C ALA A 174 8.66 15.18 -9.10
N GLU A 175 9.40 16.07 -8.44
CA GLU A 175 9.55 16.04 -6.98
C GLU A 175 8.21 16.29 -6.27
N GLU A 176 7.38 17.21 -6.78
CA GLU A 176 6.05 17.46 -6.22
C GLU A 176 5.15 16.22 -6.31
N ASN A 177 5.24 15.43 -7.38
CA ASN A 177 4.52 14.16 -7.47
C ASN A 177 4.88 13.20 -6.33
N LEU A 178 6.16 13.12 -5.95
CA LEU A 178 6.61 12.31 -4.82
C LEU A 178 6.00 12.80 -3.50
N ARG A 179 6.00 14.12 -3.27
CA ARG A 179 5.40 14.73 -2.08
C ARG A 179 3.89 14.48 -2.01
N VAL A 180 3.19 14.60 -3.13
CA VAL A 180 1.76 14.29 -3.24
C VAL A 180 1.51 12.83 -2.88
N MET A 181 2.28 11.89 -3.44
CA MET A 181 2.11 10.46 -3.16
C MET A 181 2.41 10.10 -1.70
N GLU A 182 3.44 10.69 -1.11
CA GLU A 182 3.75 10.53 0.31
C GLU A 182 2.61 11.07 1.19
N GLN A 183 2.08 12.25 0.88
CA GLN A 183 0.96 12.83 1.62
C GLN A 183 -0.32 12.01 1.46
N THR A 184 -0.59 11.46 0.28
CA THR A 184 -1.74 10.58 0.03
C THR A 184 -1.67 9.32 0.89
N GLN A 185 -0.51 8.67 0.96
CA GLN A 185 -0.30 7.52 1.84
C GLN A 185 -0.52 7.89 3.31
N ARG A 186 0.06 9.00 3.79
CA ARG A 186 -0.19 9.49 5.17
C ARG A 186 -1.67 9.72 5.44
N THR A 187 -2.39 10.31 4.48
CA THR A 187 -3.83 10.59 4.59
C THR A 187 -4.66 9.30 4.67
N LEU A 188 -4.28 8.25 3.92
CA LEU A 188 -4.92 6.92 3.95
C LEU A 188 -4.76 6.17 5.29
N HIS A 189 -3.94 6.70 6.20
CA HIS A 189 -3.83 6.21 7.58
C HIS A 189 -4.68 7.00 8.58
N THR A 190 -5.50 7.94 8.10
CA THR A 190 -6.48 8.68 8.90
C THR A 190 -7.90 8.16 8.62
N ASN A 191 -8.91 8.70 9.31
CA ASN A 191 -10.32 8.31 9.14
C ASN A 191 -10.99 8.91 7.88
N VAL A 192 -10.23 9.12 6.81
CA VAL A 192 -10.76 9.65 5.55
C VAL A 192 -11.25 8.53 4.65
N SER A 193 -12.25 8.82 3.82
CA SER A 193 -12.69 7.89 2.77
C SER A 193 -11.54 7.59 1.79
N GLU A 194 -11.26 6.31 1.58
CA GLU A 194 -10.18 5.86 0.69
C GLU A 194 -10.30 6.45 -0.72
N LEU A 195 -11.49 6.35 -1.31
CA LEU A 195 -11.73 6.86 -2.66
C LEU A 195 -11.42 8.36 -2.75
N LEU A 196 -11.81 9.14 -1.74
CA LEU A 196 -11.55 10.58 -1.71
C LEU A 196 -10.04 10.88 -1.59
N ALA A 197 -9.30 10.12 -0.77
CA ALA A 197 -7.86 10.27 -0.64
C ALA A 197 -7.11 9.94 -1.93
N LEU A 198 -7.50 8.84 -2.58
CA LEU A 198 -6.93 8.40 -3.85
C LEU A 198 -7.26 9.38 -4.98
N GLU A 199 -8.52 9.82 -5.08
CA GLU A 199 -8.94 10.82 -6.07
C GLU A 199 -8.16 12.12 -5.89
N THR A 200 -8.14 12.67 -4.68
CA THR A 200 -7.42 13.91 -4.38
C THR A 200 -5.92 13.78 -4.65
N GLY A 201 -5.33 12.63 -4.35
CA GLY A 201 -3.92 12.34 -4.59
C GLY A 201 -3.57 12.23 -6.06
N LEU A 202 -4.21 11.30 -6.76
CA LEU A 202 -3.89 10.98 -8.15
C LEU A 202 -4.26 12.13 -9.09
N LEU A 203 -5.35 12.85 -8.85
CA LEU A 203 -5.72 14.00 -9.68
C LEU A 203 -4.73 15.17 -9.54
N LYS A 204 -3.93 15.24 -8.47
CA LYS A 204 -2.88 16.26 -8.31
C LYS A 204 -1.58 15.89 -9.01
N LEU A 205 -1.37 14.63 -9.38
CA LEU A 205 -0.17 14.20 -10.08
C LEU A 205 -0.06 14.88 -11.46
N LYS A 206 1.18 15.16 -11.85
CA LYS A 206 1.56 15.67 -13.16
C LYS A 206 2.26 14.55 -13.92
N LEU A 207 1.63 14.04 -14.99
CA LEU A 207 2.10 12.92 -15.81
C LEU A 207 2.04 13.30 -17.31
#